data_AF-A0A371RFQ7-F1
#
_entry.id   AF-A0A371RFQ7-F1
#
_cell.length_a   1.000
_cell.length_b   1.000
_cell.length_c   1.000
_cell.angle_alpha   90.00
_cell.angle_beta   90.00
_cell.angle_gamma   90.00
#
_symmetry.space_group_name_H-M   'P 1'
#
loop_
_entity.id
_entity.type
_entity.pdbx_description
1 polymer ?
#
loop_
_entity_poly.entity_id
_entity_poly.type
_entity_poly.pdbx_seq_one_letter_code
_entity_poly.pdbx_strand_id
1 'polypeptide(L)'
;MLKLEYGMAINQFQKHRTSADIISDLFSSADRTIFIHYSCESFYDIVDGRSPRITSIALRFLRSGQTRSFSLHKEAELANLDLQDFSAQIDNLEESMLKKFYDQVEKLEERVWVHWNMRDSNYGFEAIAHRFRVLGGSPVDIPDGQKVDLARVMYDFLGPDYVGHPRFHNLLEFNNMVPRNFLTGAEEAEAFNNGEYVKLHQSTLSKVDAIMDIAAAANEGRLKSQNGYFKTRGLNFSTAAVLIKDHPIFVAISIIAVLLALTLNVLRFFNLF
;
A
#
# COMPACT_ATOMS: atom_id res chain seq x y z
N MET A 1 -10.21 -30.88 10.93
CA MET A 1 -10.86 -29.60 11.29
C MET A 1 -10.02 -28.83 12.32
N LEU A 2 -9.87 -29.31 13.57
CA LEU A 2 -9.09 -28.63 14.63
C LEU A 2 -7.62 -28.29 14.28
N LYS A 3 -6.88 -29.21 13.63
CA LYS A 3 -5.49 -28.92 13.17
C LYS A 3 -5.42 -27.84 12.09
N LEU A 4 -6.46 -27.72 11.26
CA LEU A 4 -6.52 -26.76 10.17
C LEU A 4 -6.83 -25.36 10.73
N GLU A 5 -7.78 -25.28 11.67
CA GLU A 5 -8.11 -24.05 12.41
C GLU A 5 -6.93 -23.55 13.26
N TYR A 6 -6.19 -24.48 13.88
CA TYR A 6 -4.96 -24.18 14.60
C TYR A 6 -3.91 -23.48 13.71
N GLY A 7 -3.65 -24.02 12.52
CA GLY A 7 -2.68 -23.45 11.58
C GLY A 7 -3.11 -22.10 11.02
N MET A 8 -4.41 -21.92 10.72
CA MET A 8 -4.94 -20.66 10.20
C MET A 8 -4.82 -19.50 11.19
N ALA A 9 -5.10 -19.74 12.47
CA ALA A 9 -5.05 -18.69 13.49
C ALA A 9 -3.62 -18.22 13.77
N ILE A 10 -2.66 -19.14 13.87
CA ILE A 10 -1.24 -18.79 14.05
C ILE A 10 -0.74 -17.99 12.85
N ASN A 11 -1.11 -18.39 11.63
CA ASN A 11 -0.77 -17.66 10.42
C ASN A 11 -1.33 -16.23 10.45
N GLN A 12 -2.61 -16.06 10.80
CA GLN A 12 -3.21 -14.72 10.90
C GLN A 12 -2.54 -13.86 11.98
N PHE A 13 -2.18 -14.43 13.13
CA PHE A 13 -1.47 -13.70 14.19
C PHE A 13 -0.10 -13.20 13.72
N GLN A 14 0.67 -14.05 13.04
CA GLN A 14 1.97 -13.68 12.47
C GLN A 14 1.82 -12.59 11.41
N LYS A 15 0.88 -12.76 10.48
CA LYS A 15 0.54 -11.76 9.46
C LYS A 15 0.18 -10.42 10.06
N HIS A 16 -0.74 -10.40 11.02
CA HIS A 16 -1.15 -9.18 11.71
C HIS A 16 0.05 -8.46 12.33
N ARG A 17 0.92 -9.19 13.04
CA ARG A 17 2.11 -8.62 13.68
C ARG A 17 3.10 -8.06 12.66
N THR A 18 3.46 -8.82 11.63
CA THR A 18 4.37 -8.36 10.58
C THR A 18 3.82 -7.15 9.85
N SER A 19 2.52 -7.12 9.54
CA SER A 19 1.90 -5.94 8.93
C SER A 19 1.85 -4.74 9.87
N ALA A 20 1.64 -4.95 11.18
CA ALA A 20 1.72 -3.88 12.18
C ALA A 20 3.12 -3.28 12.25
N ASP A 21 4.17 -4.12 12.23
CA ASP A 21 5.56 -3.68 12.22
C ASP A 21 5.86 -2.87 10.94
N ILE A 22 5.44 -3.34 9.76
CA ILE A 22 5.56 -2.60 8.49
C ILE A 22 4.91 -1.22 8.60
N ILE A 23 3.65 -1.15 9.09
CA ILE A 23 2.93 0.12 9.21
C ILE A 23 3.68 1.05 10.18
N SER A 24 4.09 0.55 11.35
CA SER A 24 4.88 1.33 12.32
C SER A 24 6.17 1.87 11.71
N ASP A 25 6.87 1.05 10.91
CA ASP A 25 8.11 1.44 10.23
C ASP A 25 7.90 2.56 9.20
N LEU A 26 6.76 2.58 8.49
CA LEU A 26 6.43 3.68 7.58
C LEU A 26 6.36 5.03 8.31
N PHE A 27 5.79 5.05 9.51
CA PHE A 27 5.63 6.28 10.31
C PHE A 27 6.88 6.62 11.11
N SER A 28 7.67 5.64 11.55
CA SER A 28 8.96 5.88 12.20
C SER A 28 9.99 6.45 11.22
N SER A 29 9.90 6.08 9.94
CA SER A 29 10.73 6.56 8.83
C SER A 29 10.05 7.63 7.97
N ALA A 30 9.17 8.46 8.56
CA ALA A 30 8.33 9.43 7.85
C ALA A 30 9.05 10.38 6.87
N ASP A 31 10.34 10.67 7.09
CA ASP A 31 11.15 11.48 6.17
C ASP A 31 11.41 10.77 4.83
N ARG A 32 11.38 9.45 4.81
CA ARG A 32 11.65 8.61 3.63
C ARG A 32 10.37 8.04 2.99
N THR A 33 9.24 8.12 3.68
CA THR A 33 7.96 7.57 3.23
C THR A 33 7.21 8.52 2.29
N ILE A 34 6.87 8.03 1.10
CA ILE A 34 6.12 8.74 0.07
C ILE A 34 4.94 7.87 -0.34
N PHE A 35 3.74 8.43 -0.31
CA PHE A 35 2.55 7.79 -0.87
C PHE A 35 2.39 8.18 -2.33
N ILE A 36 2.04 7.22 -3.18
CA ILE A 36 1.86 7.43 -4.61
C ILE A 36 0.53 6.85 -5.09
N HIS A 37 -0.13 7.60 -5.96
CA HIS A 37 -1.27 7.12 -6.74
C HIS A 37 -1.27 7.77 -8.12
N TYR A 38 -1.89 7.11 -9.09
CA TYR A 38 -2.08 7.68 -10.42
C TYR A 38 -3.45 7.30 -10.99
N SER A 39 -3.95 8.20 -11.85
CA SER A 39 -5.13 8.00 -12.69
C SER A 39 -4.69 7.83 -14.14
N CYS A 40 -5.50 7.07 -14.88
CA CYS A 40 -5.30 6.84 -16.30
C CYS A 40 -6.65 6.69 -17.00
N GLU A 41 -6.60 6.61 -18.32
CA GLU A 41 -7.70 6.12 -19.14
C GLU A 41 -8.14 4.73 -18.67
N SER A 42 -9.42 4.42 -18.89
CA SER A 42 -10.01 3.12 -18.58
C SER A 42 -9.29 1.99 -19.29
N PHE A 43 -8.96 0.92 -18.56
CA PHE A 43 -8.37 -0.30 -19.13
C PHE A 43 -9.37 -1.09 -19.98
N TYR A 44 -10.67 -0.99 -19.67
CA TYR A 44 -11.72 -1.81 -20.26
C TYR A 44 -12.15 -1.31 -21.63
N ASP A 45 -11.95 -0.02 -21.91
CA ASP A 45 -12.40 0.63 -23.13
C ASP A 45 -11.33 0.63 -24.23
N ILE A 46 -10.14 0.08 -23.95
CA ILE A 46 -9.02 0.01 -24.90
C ILE A 46 -9.09 -1.31 -25.67
N VAL A 47 -9.62 -1.24 -26.89
CA VAL A 47 -9.82 -2.41 -27.77
C VAL A 47 -8.60 -2.68 -28.67
N ASP A 48 -7.74 -1.68 -28.88
CA ASP A 48 -6.57 -1.74 -29.77
C ASP A 48 -5.30 -2.29 -29.09
N GLY A 49 -5.37 -2.60 -27.79
CA GLY A 49 -4.27 -3.17 -27.01
C GLY A 49 -3.17 -2.18 -26.63
N ARG A 50 -3.34 -0.86 -26.84
CA ARG A 50 -2.35 0.13 -26.41
C ARG A 50 -2.31 0.28 -24.90
N SER A 51 -1.20 0.79 -24.37
CA SER A 51 -1.13 1.15 -22.95
C SER A 51 -2.08 2.31 -22.65
N PRO A 52 -2.86 2.25 -21.56
CA PRO A 52 -3.72 3.35 -21.13
C PRO A 52 -2.94 4.64 -20.89
N ARG A 53 -3.54 5.76 -21.26
CA ARG A 53 -2.95 7.09 -21.07
C ARG A 53 -2.94 7.46 -19.61
N ILE A 54 -1.81 7.91 -19.09
CA ILE A 54 -1.71 8.41 -17.73
C ILE A 54 -2.16 9.86 -17.72
N THR A 55 -3.12 10.17 -16.86
CA THR A 55 -3.74 11.50 -16.82
C THR A 55 -3.21 12.33 -15.67
N SER A 56 -2.85 11.68 -14.56
CA SER A 56 -2.24 12.33 -13.42
C SER A 56 -1.50 11.34 -12.51
N ILE A 57 -0.41 11.79 -11.89
CA ILE A 57 0.32 11.12 -10.82
C ILE A 57 0.41 12.07 -9.62
N ALA A 58 0.17 11.59 -8.41
CA ALA A 58 0.31 12.34 -7.18
C ALA A 58 1.26 11.65 -6.20
N LEU A 59 2.15 12.44 -5.59
CA LEU A 59 3.11 12.05 -4.58
C LEU A 59 2.83 12.83 -3.29
N ARG A 60 2.53 12.12 -2.20
CA ARG A 60 2.26 12.69 -0.88
C ARG A 60 3.40 12.35 0.07
N PHE A 61 4.11 13.36 0.53
CA PHE A 61 5.27 13.20 1.42
C PHE A 61 4.80 13.13 2.87
N LEU A 62 5.11 12.03 3.57
CA LEU A 62 4.54 11.77 4.89
C LEU A 62 4.98 12.82 5.93
N ARG A 63 6.28 13.12 6.05
CA ARG A 63 6.78 14.11 7.03
C ARG A 63 6.22 15.51 6.80
N SER A 64 6.35 16.02 5.57
CA SER A 64 6.12 17.44 5.30
C SER A 64 4.65 17.77 5.07
N GLY A 65 3.81 16.76 4.82
CA GLY A 65 2.42 16.97 4.42
C GLY A 65 2.31 17.78 3.13
N GLN A 66 3.33 17.73 2.27
CA GLN A 66 3.29 18.35 0.94
C GLN A 66 2.87 17.31 -0.10
N THR A 67 2.09 17.76 -1.09
CA THR A 67 1.73 16.95 -2.24
C THR A 67 2.38 17.53 -3.49
N ARG A 68 3.13 16.71 -4.22
CA ARG A 68 3.60 17.05 -5.58
C ARG A 68 2.77 16.26 -6.57
N SER A 69 2.35 16.89 -7.64
CA SER A 69 1.49 16.24 -8.62
C SER A 69 1.81 16.65 -10.04
N PHE A 70 1.64 15.68 -10.93
CA PHE A 70 1.89 15.75 -12.36
C PHE A 70 0.56 15.43 -13.05
N SER A 71 0.18 16.20 -14.06
CA SER A 71 -1.12 16.01 -14.72
C SER A 71 -1.17 16.68 -16.08
N LEU A 72 -1.91 16.08 -17.01
CA LEU A 72 -2.06 16.60 -18.37
C LEU A 72 -2.57 18.05 -18.41
N HIS A 73 -3.55 18.41 -17.57
CA HIS A 73 -4.09 19.79 -17.57
C HIS A 73 -3.03 20.83 -17.16
N LYS A 74 -2.14 20.51 -16.22
CA LYS A 74 -1.02 21.40 -15.83
C LYS A 74 -0.01 21.55 -16.96
N GLU A 75 0.29 20.46 -17.66
CA GLU A 75 1.19 20.52 -18.81
C GLU A 75 0.57 21.32 -19.96
N ALA A 76 -0.73 21.16 -20.22
CA ALA A 76 -1.45 21.94 -21.22
C ALA A 76 -1.44 23.44 -20.89
N GLU A 77 -1.69 23.79 -19.61
CA GLU A 77 -1.62 25.17 -19.13
C GLU A 77 -0.20 25.76 -19.31
N LEU A 78 0.85 25.01 -18.93
CA LEU A 78 2.24 25.45 -19.13
C LEU A 78 2.61 25.61 -20.61
N ALA A 79 1.99 24.82 -21.49
CA ALA A 79 2.18 24.91 -22.94
C ALA A 79 1.33 26.01 -23.60
N ASN A 80 0.50 26.74 -22.84
CA ASN A 80 -0.49 27.69 -23.34
C ASN A 80 -1.41 27.09 -24.44
N LEU A 81 -1.81 25.83 -24.27
CA LEU A 81 -2.71 25.17 -25.20
C LEU A 81 -4.17 25.40 -24.80
N ASP A 82 -4.98 25.84 -25.75
CA ASP A 82 -6.43 25.86 -25.59
C ASP A 82 -7.02 24.44 -25.65
N LEU A 83 -8.18 24.24 -25.03
CA LEU A 83 -8.86 22.94 -24.93
C LEU A 83 -9.12 22.28 -26.31
N GLN A 84 -9.20 23.06 -27.39
CA GLN A 84 -9.44 22.55 -28.75
C GLN A 84 -8.20 21.84 -29.34
N ASP A 85 -6.99 22.22 -28.94
CA ASP A 85 -5.75 21.60 -29.41
C ASP A 85 -5.28 20.42 -28.55
N PHE A 86 -5.96 20.19 -27.42
CA PHE A 86 -5.57 19.21 -26.40
C PHE A 86 -5.45 17.80 -26.97
N SER A 87 -6.42 17.37 -27.79
CA SER A 87 -6.44 15.98 -28.32
C SER A 87 -5.29 15.70 -29.28
N ALA A 88 -4.82 16.71 -30.04
CA ALA A 88 -3.74 16.54 -31.01
C ALA A 88 -2.36 16.51 -30.33
N GLN A 89 -2.24 17.12 -29.14
CA GLN A 89 -1.00 17.28 -28.39
C GLN A 89 -0.89 16.31 -27.19
N ILE A 90 -1.90 15.47 -26.96
CA ILE A 90 -2.02 14.69 -25.72
C ILE A 90 -0.81 13.77 -25.45
N ASP A 91 -0.23 13.16 -26.50
CA ASP A 91 0.98 12.33 -26.37
C ASP A 91 2.19 13.18 -25.93
N ASN A 92 2.37 14.38 -26.49
CA ASN A 92 3.45 15.29 -26.10
C ASN A 92 3.27 15.79 -24.64
N LEU A 93 2.03 16.09 -24.25
CA LEU A 93 1.70 16.50 -22.89
C LEU A 93 1.95 15.37 -21.88
N GLU A 94 1.56 14.15 -22.24
CA GLU A 94 1.78 12.97 -21.42
C GLU A 94 3.27 12.66 -21.29
N GLU A 95 4.04 12.75 -22.37
CA GLU A 95 5.48 12.57 -22.37
C GLU A 95 6.17 13.61 -21.46
N SER A 96 5.83 14.90 -21.61
CA SER A 96 6.35 15.98 -20.74
C SER A 96 6.02 15.74 -19.26
N MET A 97 4.77 15.36 -18.97
CA MET A 97 4.32 15.04 -17.61
C MET A 97 5.13 13.89 -17.01
N LEU A 98 5.28 12.79 -17.75
CA LEU A 98 6.01 11.60 -17.30
C LEU A 98 7.50 11.87 -17.15
N LYS A 99 8.08 12.68 -18.05
CA LYS A 99 9.46 13.13 -17.92
C LYS A 99 9.65 13.89 -16.60
N LYS A 100 8.80 14.86 -16.28
CA LYS A 100 8.88 15.60 -15.00
C LYS A 100 8.69 14.69 -13.79
N PHE A 101 7.82 13.69 -13.89
CA PHE A 101 7.67 12.67 -12.84
C PHE A 101 8.97 11.88 -12.65
N TYR A 102 9.58 11.37 -13.71
CA TYR A 102 10.83 10.61 -13.61
C TYR A 102 12.04 11.47 -13.21
N ASP A 103 12.14 12.71 -13.67
CA ASP A 103 13.11 13.71 -13.20
C ASP A 103 12.97 13.97 -11.68
N GLN A 104 11.76 13.78 -11.12
CA GLN A 104 11.51 13.86 -9.69
C GLN A 104 11.85 12.55 -8.97
N VAL A 105 11.56 11.40 -9.56
CA VAL A 105 11.93 10.07 -9.02
C VAL A 105 13.44 9.94 -8.87
N GLU A 106 14.21 10.40 -9.85
CA GLU A 106 15.69 10.39 -9.82
C GLU A 106 16.26 11.14 -8.60
N LYS A 107 15.57 12.19 -8.13
CA LYS A 107 15.98 12.98 -6.95
C LYS A 107 15.54 12.36 -5.63
N LEU A 108 14.78 11.27 -5.68
CA LEU A 108 14.14 10.61 -4.54
C LEU A 108 14.71 9.21 -4.34
N GLU A 109 16.04 9.13 -4.29
CA GLU A 109 16.75 7.90 -3.94
C GLU A 109 16.46 7.47 -2.48
N GLU A 110 16.52 6.16 -2.23
CA GLU A 110 16.35 5.53 -0.92
C GLU A 110 15.03 5.86 -0.19
N ARG A 111 13.95 6.11 -0.95
CA ARG A 111 12.60 6.34 -0.41
C ARG A 111 11.80 5.03 -0.34
N VAL A 112 10.78 5.04 0.51
CA VAL A 112 9.77 3.98 0.58
C VAL A 112 8.51 4.49 -0.10
N TRP A 113 8.06 3.79 -1.13
CA TRP A 113 6.92 4.13 -1.97
C TRP A 113 5.70 3.31 -1.55
N VAL A 114 4.78 3.95 -0.83
CA VAL A 114 3.54 3.33 -0.37
C VAL A 114 2.46 3.53 -1.42
N HIS A 115 1.85 2.45 -1.88
CA HIS A 115 0.87 2.49 -2.95
C HIS A 115 -0.31 1.55 -2.67
N TRP A 116 -1.36 1.64 -3.49
CA TRP A 116 -2.51 0.75 -3.41
C TRP A 116 -2.65 -0.04 -4.72
N ASN A 117 -2.36 -1.35 -4.70
CA ASN A 117 -2.51 -2.27 -5.83
C ASN A 117 -1.76 -1.91 -7.14
N MET A 118 -0.83 -0.95 -7.14
CA MET A 118 0.09 -0.66 -8.25
C MET A 118 1.19 -1.74 -8.39
N ARG A 119 0.86 -2.91 -8.98
CA ARG A 119 1.68 -4.13 -8.89
C ARG A 119 2.32 -4.61 -10.17
N ASP A 120 1.78 -4.29 -11.33
CA ASP A 120 2.14 -4.98 -12.57
C ASP A 120 2.04 -4.08 -13.81
N SER A 121 2.26 -4.69 -14.97
CA SER A 121 2.20 -4.06 -16.30
C SER A 121 0.80 -3.60 -16.71
N ASN A 122 -0.27 -4.11 -16.07
CA ASN A 122 -1.62 -3.61 -16.30
C ASN A 122 -1.85 -2.35 -15.47
N TYR A 123 -1.51 -2.38 -14.18
CA TYR A 123 -1.64 -1.22 -13.29
C TYR A 123 -0.50 -1.15 -12.28
N GLY A 124 0.29 -0.08 -12.37
CA GLY A 124 1.35 0.21 -11.40
C GLY A 124 2.60 0.86 -11.99
N PHE A 125 3.70 0.73 -11.27
CA PHE A 125 4.99 1.31 -11.66
C PHE A 125 5.46 0.81 -13.03
N GLU A 126 5.25 -0.47 -13.33
CA GLU A 126 5.62 -1.06 -14.62
C GLU A 126 4.75 -0.50 -15.76
N ALA A 127 3.43 -0.33 -15.53
CA ALA A 127 2.54 0.31 -16.49
C ALA A 127 2.97 1.75 -16.80
N ILE A 128 3.36 2.54 -15.78
CA ILE A 128 3.90 3.90 -15.94
C ILE A 128 5.20 3.88 -16.76
N ALA A 129 6.11 2.97 -16.41
CA ALA A 129 7.39 2.84 -17.11
C ALA A 129 7.20 2.43 -18.57
N HIS A 130 6.32 1.46 -18.84
CA HIS A 130 5.99 1.02 -20.19
C HIS A 130 5.37 2.17 -21.00
N ARG A 131 4.41 2.91 -20.43
CA ARG A 131 3.79 4.06 -21.11
C ARG A 131 4.82 5.12 -21.46
N PHE A 132 5.73 5.45 -20.55
CA PHE A 132 6.77 6.44 -20.84
C PHE A 132 7.72 5.97 -21.95
N ARG A 133 8.08 4.68 -22.00
CA ARG A 133 8.87 4.10 -23.10
C ARG A 133 8.16 4.17 -24.45
N VAL A 134 6.85 3.92 -24.49
CA VAL A 134 6.04 4.04 -25.71
C VAL A 134 6.08 5.45 -26.28
N LEU A 135 6.17 6.46 -25.42
CA LEU A 135 6.30 7.87 -25.79
C LEU A 135 7.75 8.29 -26.12
N GLY A 136 8.71 7.35 -26.12
CA GLY A 136 10.12 7.63 -26.42
C GLY A 136 10.97 8.03 -25.20
N GLY A 137 10.40 8.02 -23.99
CA GLY A 137 11.08 8.35 -22.75
C GLY A 137 11.86 7.19 -22.13
N SER A 138 12.74 7.53 -21.17
CA SER A 138 13.56 6.58 -20.42
C SER A 138 13.18 6.59 -18.94
N PRO A 139 12.42 5.59 -18.44
CA PRO A 139 11.98 5.57 -17.06
C PRO A 139 13.13 5.25 -16.10
N VAL A 140 13.07 5.84 -14.91
CA VAL A 140 13.94 5.47 -13.77
C VAL A 140 13.34 4.27 -13.06
N ASP A 141 14.17 3.26 -12.79
CA ASP A 141 13.72 2.07 -12.06
C ASP A 141 13.56 2.37 -10.57
N ILE A 142 12.45 1.92 -10.01
CA ILE A 142 12.21 1.94 -8.57
C ILE A 142 12.31 0.49 -8.10
N PRO A 143 13.29 0.13 -7.27
CA PRO A 143 13.45 -1.24 -6.81
C PRO A 143 12.21 -1.76 -6.06
N ASP A 144 11.84 -3.02 -6.28
CA ASP A 144 10.66 -3.61 -5.62
C ASP A 144 10.77 -3.61 -4.09
N GLY A 145 11.98 -3.73 -3.54
CA GLY A 145 12.22 -3.64 -2.11
C GLY A 145 11.91 -2.26 -1.49
N GLN A 146 11.74 -1.23 -2.32
CA GLN A 146 11.31 0.11 -1.89
C GLN A 146 9.80 0.31 -2.03
N LYS A 147 9.05 -0.66 -2.55
CA LYS A 147 7.61 -0.55 -2.80
C LYS A 147 6.83 -1.28 -1.70
N VAL A 148 5.90 -0.57 -1.07
CA VAL A 148 5.00 -1.13 -0.06
C VAL A 148 3.58 -1.07 -0.60
N ASP A 149 3.04 -2.23 -0.95
CA ASP A 149 1.65 -2.35 -1.35
C ASP A 149 0.73 -2.38 -0.12
N LEU A 150 0.16 -1.23 0.20
CA LEU A 150 -0.70 -1.06 1.36
C LEU A 150 -1.95 -1.95 1.27
N ALA A 151 -2.45 -2.28 0.08
CA ALA A 151 -3.62 -3.14 -0.05
C ALA A 151 -3.34 -4.56 0.47
N ARG A 152 -2.14 -5.09 0.20
CA ARG A 152 -1.67 -6.39 0.72
C ARG A 152 -1.40 -6.30 2.22
N VAL A 153 -0.76 -5.22 2.67
CA VAL A 153 -0.53 -4.97 4.10
C VAL A 153 -1.86 -4.93 4.85
N MET A 154 -2.89 -4.24 4.34
CA MET A 154 -4.22 -4.22 4.96
C MET A 154 -4.90 -5.59 4.97
N TYR A 155 -4.72 -6.41 3.92
CA TYR A 155 -5.25 -7.77 3.88
C TYR A 155 -4.66 -8.64 4.98
N ASP A 156 -3.34 -8.60 5.17
CA ASP A 156 -2.66 -9.37 6.20
C ASP A 156 -2.90 -8.77 7.61
N PHE A 157 -2.97 -7.44 7.72
CA PHE A 157 -3.26 -6.71 8.96
C PHE A 157 -4.69 -6.93 9.48
N LEU A 158 -5.70 -6.84 8.61
CA LEU A 158 -7.11 -6.89 9.01
C LEU A 158 -7.77 -8.27 8.80
N GLY A 159 -7.12 -9.16 8.03
CA GLY A 159 -7.61 -10.49 7.66
C GLY A 159 -8.47 -10.48 6.39
N PRO A 160 -8.63 -11.62 5.69
CA PRO A 160 -9.19 -11.70 4.34
C PRO A 160 -10.56 -11.04 4.12
N ASP A 161 -11.44 -11.10 5.10
CA ASP A 161 -12.81 -10.58 5.01
C ASP A 161 -12.97 -9.18 5.64
N TYR A 162 -11.87 -8.40 5.71
CA TYR A 162 -11.88 -7.11 6.40
C TYR A 162 -12.88 -6.11 5.80
N VAL A 163 -13.13 -6.21 4.49
CA VAL A 163 -14.12 -5.43 3.76
C VAL A 163 -14.40 -6.10 2.40
N GLY A 164 -15.59 -5.88 1.84
CA GLY A 164 -15.96 -6.33 0.49
C GLY A 164 -15.21 -5.60 -0.64
N HIS A 165 -15.28 -6.11 -1.86
CA HIS A 165 -14.73 -5.45 -3.05
C HIS A 165 -15.66 -4.34 -3.58
N PRO A 166 -15.13 -3.25 -4.16
CA PRO A 166 -13.71 -2.87 -4.24
C PRO A 166 -13.17 -2.38 -2.87
N ARG A 167 -12.06 -2.96 -2.44
CA ARG A 167 -11.60 -2.82 -1.04
C ARG A 167 -11.16 -1.40 -0.66
N PHE A 168 -10.62 -0.63 -1.59
CA PHE A 168 -10.16 0.73 -1.31
C PHE A 168 -11.33 1.64 -0.91
N HIS A 169 -12.32 1.75 -1.81
CA HIS A 169 -13.51 2.57 -1.58
C HIS A 169 -14.30 2.10 -0.37
N ASN A 170 -14.59 0.80 -0.30
CA ASN A 170 -15.41 0.27 0.79
C ASN A 170 -14.74 0.40 2.15
N LEU A 171 -13.39 0.35 2.23
CA LEU A 171 -12.68 0.57 3.49
C LEU A 171 -12.81 2.03 3.94
N LEU A 172 -12.74 2.98 3.00
CA LEU A 172 -12.96 4.41 3.27
C LEU A 172 -14.40 4.66 3.73
N GLU A 173 -15.40 4.12 3.02
CA GLU A 173 -16.80 4.22 3.41
C GLU A 173 -17.04 3.66 4.82
N PHE A 174 -16.55 2.44 5.08
CA PHE A 174 -16.71 1.79 6.38
C PHE A 174 -16.13 2.60 7.55
N ASN A 175 -15.11 3.42 7.27
CA ASN A 175 -14.45 4.27 8.26
C ASN A 175 -14.89 5.73 8.22
N ASN A 176 -15.85 6.12 7.36
CA ASN A 176 -16.25 7.51 7.11
C ASN A 176 -15.08 8.42 6.67
N MET A 177 -14.24 7.91 5.78
CA MET A 177 -13.01 8.56 5.30
C MET A 177 -13.04 8.84 3.79
N VAL A 178 -14.21 8.77 3.13
CA VAL A 178 -14.32 9.04 1.69
C VAL A 178 -14.04 10.52 1.44
N PRO A 179 -13.01 10.88 0.64
CA PRO A 179 -12.71 12.27 0.37
C PRO A 179 -13.69 12.87 -0.62
N ARG A 180 -13.86 14.20 -0.57
CA ARG A 180 -14.87 14.94 -1.35
C ARG A 180 -14.79 14.71 -2.86
N ASN A 181 -13.59 14.67 -3.43
CA ASN A 181 -13.39 14.55 -4.88
C ASN A 181 -13.09 13.11 -5.30
N PHE A 182 -13.44 12.10 -4.49
CA PHE A 182 -13.26 10.70 -4.86
C PHE A 182 -14.10 10.36 -6.10
N LEU A 183 -13.46 9.74 -7.09
CA LEU A 183 -14.15 9.12 -8.22
C LEU A 183 -13.96 7.60 -8.19
N THR A 184 -15.03 6.86 -8.43
CA THR A 184 -14.99 5.43 -8.72
C THR A 184 -14.36 5.18 -10.10
N GLY A 185 -13.98 3.94 -10.39
CA GLY A 185 -13.37 3.61 -11.70
C GLY A 185 -14.29 3.93 -12.89
N ALA A 186 -15.61 3.78 -12.73
CA ALA A 186 -16.58 4.16 -13.77
C ALA A 186 -16.64 5.68 -13.97
N GLU A 187 -16.64 6.45 -12.87
CA GLU A 187 -16.65 7.92 -12.94
C GLU A 187 -15.33 8.49 -13.47
N GLU A 188 -14.20 7.81 -13.24
CA GLU A 188 -12.91 8.18 -13.85
C GLU A 188 -12.92 7.95 -15.37
N ALA A 189 -13.47 6.83 -15.82
CA ALA A 189 -13.62 6.54 -17.25
C ALA A 189 -14.51 7.60 -17.93
N GLU A 190 -15.64 7.94 -17.31
CA GLU A 190 -16.54 8.98 -17.81
C GLU A 190 -15.87 10.36 -17.84
N ALA A 191 -15.20 10.76 -16.75
CA ALA A 191 -14.48 12.03 -16.67
C ALA A 191 -13.38 12.13 -17.73
N PHE A 192 -12.70 11.02 -18.04
CA PHE A 192 -11.72 10.98 -19.13
C PHE A 192 -12.36 11.21 -20.49
N ASN A 193 -13.42 10.46 -20.80
CA ASN A 193 -14.13 10.57 -22.08
C ASN A 193 -14.71 11.97 -22.32
N ASN A 194 -15.11 12.65 -21.24
CA ASN A 194 -15.62 14.01 -21.27
C ASN A 194 -14.52 15.10 -21.25
N GLY A 195 -13.24 14.73 -21.19
CA GLY A 195 -12.12 15.67 -21.12
C GLY A 195 -12.01 16.43 -19.78
N GLU A 196 -12.60 15.91 -18.71
CA GLU A 196 -12.62 16.51 -17.37
C GLU A 196 -11.29 16.28 -16.61
N TYR A 197 -10.15 16.62 -17.22
CA TYR A 197 -8.82 16.33 -16.67
C TYR A 197 -8.52 16.99 -15.32
N VAL A 198 -9.16 18.12 -15.01
CA VAL A 198 -9.07 18.77 -13.69
C VAL A 198 -9.75 17.92 -12.63
N LYS A 199 -10.92 17.34 -12.93
CA LYS A 199 -11.68 16.48 -12.02
C LYS A 199 -10.94 15.17 -11.75
N LEU A 200 -10.34 14.58 -12.79
CA LEU A 200 -9.43 13.43 -12.66
C LEU A 200 -8.25 13.75 -11.74
N HIS A 201 -7.61 14.90 -11.94
CA HIS A 201 -6.51 15.31 -11.08
C HIS A 201 -6.92 15.44 -9.61
N GLN A 202 -8.05 16.08 -9.34
CA GLN A 202 -8.57 16.25 -7.98
C GLN A 202 -8.89 14.90 -7.32
N SER A 203 -9.39 13.93 -8.08
CA SER A 203 -9.57 12.54 -7.63
C SER A 203 -8.24 11.90 -7.26
N THR A 204 -7.23 12.01 -8.12
CA THR A 204 -5.89 11.45 -7.87
C THR A 204 -5.24 12.01 -6.61
N LEU A 205 -5.34 13.32 -6.39
CA LEU A 205 -4.90 13.98 -5.16
C LEU A 205 -5.64 13.44 -3.94
N SER A 206 -6.97 13.36 -4.03
CA SER A 206 -7.82 12.88 -2.93
C SER A 206 -7.53 11.42 -2.58
N LYS A 207 -7.25 10.58 -3.59
CA LYS A 207 -6.94 9.16 -3.40
C LYS A 207 -5.58 8.94 -2.77
N VAL A 208 -4.54 9.68 -3.19
CA VAL A 208 -3.23 9.54 -2.53
C VAL A 208 -3.29 9.96 -1.06
N ASP A 209 -4.06 11.01 -0.75
CA ASP A 209 -4.32 11.42 0.64
C ASP A 209 -5.10 10.33 1.40
N ALA A 210 -6.13 9.74 0.79
CA ALA A 210 -6.90 8.66 1.41
C ALA A 210 -6.07 7.39 1.68
N ILE A 211 -5.09 7.05 0.83
CA ILE A 211 -4.14 5.95 1.09
C ILE A 211 -3.30 6.26 2.34
N MET A 212 -2.80 7.49 2.47
CA MET A 212 -2.08 7.94 3.66
C MET A 212 -2.97 7.89 4.90
N ASP A 213 -4.22 8.35 4.80
CA ASP A 213 -5.16 8.36 5.92
C ASP A 213 -5.49 6.95 6.41
N ILE A 214 -5.64 5.97 5.50
CA ILE A 214 -5.81 4.54 5.85
C ILE A 214 -4.59 4.05 6.64
N ALA A 215 -3.37 4.31 6.15
CA ALA A 215 -2.15 3.90 6.83
C ALA A 215 -2.04 4.53 8.22
N ALA A 216 -2.37 5.82 8.35
CA ALA A 216 -2.37 6.54 9.63
C ALA A 216 -3.40 5.97 10.59
N ALA A 217 -4.63 5.72 10.12
CA ALA A 217 -5.68 5.10 10.90
C ALA A 217 -5.27 3.71 11.42
N ALA A 218 -4.56 2.93 10.60
CA ALA A 218 -4.06 1.61 10.99
C ALA A 218 -2.96 1.74 12.05
N ASN A 219 -2.01 2.65 11.86
CA ASN A 219 -0.92 2.92 12.80
C ASN A 219 -1.43 3.39 14.17
N GLU A 220 -2.45 4.24 14.17
CA GLU A 220 -3.08 4.78 15.38
C GLU A 220 -4.06 3.80 16.05
N GLY A 221 -4.32 2.64 15.43
CA GLY A 221 -5.24 1.62 15.96
C GLY A 221 -6.72 2.02 15.89
N ARG A 222 -7.08 3.02 15.07
CA ARG A 222 -8.47 3.48 14.88
C ARG A 222 -9.14 2.93 13.62
N LEU A 223 -8.40 2.29 12.73
CA LEU A 223 -8.95 1.69 11.51
C LEU A 223 -9.86 0.50 11.85
N LYS A 224 -11.12 0.59 11.43
CA LYS A 224 -12.14 -0.42 11.65
C LYS A 224 -12.26 -1.33 10.43
N SER A 225 -12.69 -2.56 10.68
CA SER A 225 -13.01 -3.56 9.65
C SER A 225 -14.25 -4.35 10.01
N GLN A 226 -14.77 -5.13 9.06
CA GLN A 226 -15.88 -6.07 9.30
C GLN A 226 -15.47 -7.24 10.22
N ASN A 227 -14.17 -7.55 10.29
CA ASN A 227 -13.67 -8.58 11.19
C ASN A 227 -13.65 -8.07 12.65
N GLY A 228 -14.08 -8.93 13.56
CA GLY A 228 -13.94 -8.67 15.00
C GLY A 228 -12.49 -8.68 15.46
N TYR A 229 -12.20 -7.98 16.56
CA TYR A 229 -10.86 -7.78 17.12
C TYR A 229 -10.01 -9.07 17.21
N PHE A 230 -10.58 -10.15 17.75
CA PHE A 230 -9.87 -11.43 17.89
C PHE A 230 -9.54 -12.07 16.54
N LYS A 231 -10.47 -12.03 15.57
CA LYS A 231 -10.27 -12.60 14.22
C LYS A 231 -9.18 -11.84 13.48
N THR A 232 -9.20 -10.50 13.52
CA THR A 232 -8.18 -9.64 12.92
C THR A 232 -6.78 -9.96 13.43
N ARG A 233 -6.63 -10.12 14.76
CA ARG A 233 -5.35 -10.41 15.39
C ARG A 233 -4.98 -11.90 15.41
N GLY A 234 -5.83 -12.78 14.88
CA GLY A 234 -5.66 -14.23 14.98
C GLY A 234 -5.68 -14.77 16.41
N LEU A 235 -6.22 -14.03 17.38
CA LEU A 235 -6.16 -14.37 18.80
C LEU A 235 -7.16 -15.48 19.15
N ASN A 236 -6.64 -16.62 19.58
CA ASN A 236 -7.40 -17.70 20.19
C ASN A 236 -6.53 -18.48 21.20
N PHE A 237 -7.06 -19.58 21.75
CA PHE A 237 -6.33 -20.42 22.70
C PHE A 237 -5.01 -20.97 22.11
N SER A 238 -5.00 -21.28 20.82
CA SER A 238 -3.81 -21.78 20.12
C SER A 238 -2.70 -20.74 20.06
N THR A 239 -3.02 -19.48 19.75
CA THR A 239 -2.02 -18.40 19.76
C THR A 239 -1.60 -18.01 21.17
N ALA A 240 -2.47 -18.16 22.17
CA ALA A 240 -2.09 -17.96 23.56
C ALA A 240 -0.98 -18.96 23.98
N ALA A 241 -1.08 -20.23 23.56
CA ALA A 241 -0.05 -21.22 23.81
C ALA A 241 1.29 -20.89 23.11
N VAL A 242 1.25 -20.34 21.89
CA VAL A 242 2.44 -19.84 21.17
C VAL A 242 3.06 -18.66 21.90
N LEU A 243 2.25 -17.66 22.29
CA LEU A 243 2.70 -16.50 23.05
C LEU A 243 3.37 -16.89 24.37
N ILE A 244 2.82 -17.88 25.08
CA ILE A 244 3.39 -18.43 26.31
C ILE A 244 4.73 -19.11 26.02
N LYS A 245 4.80 -19.98 25.00
CA LYS A 245 6.03 -20.71 24.66
C LYS A 245 7.18 -19.76 24.27
N ASP A 246 6.88 -18.70 23.53
CA ASP A 246 7.88 -17.77 23.00
C ASP A 246 8.22 -16.63 23.97
N HIS A 247 7.58 -16.57 25.15
CA HIS A 247 7.87 -15.52 26.12
C HIS A 247 9.21 -15.81 26.86
N PRO A 248 10.10 -14.81 27.04
CA PRO A 248 11.41 -14.99 27.66
C PRO A 248 11.38 -15.66 29.04
N ILE A 249 10.33 -15.40 29.82
CA ILE A 249 10.13 -16.01 31.15
C ILE A 249 9.93 -17.53 31.05
N PHE A 250 9.14 -18.04 30.10
CA PHE A 250 8.91 -19.48 29.97
C PHE A 250 10.14 -20.20 29.39
N VAL A 251 10.90 -19.52 28.53
CA VAL A 251 12.24 -19.98 28.11
C VAL A 251 13.19 -20.05 29.32
N ALA A 252 13.21 -19.02 30.18
CA ALA A 252 14.04 -19.02 31.38
C ALA A 252 13.63 -20.13 32.38
N ILE A 253 12.32 -20.30 32.63
CA ILE A 253 11.79 -21.37 33.50
C ILE A 253 12.16 -22.76 32.95
N SER A 254 12.04 -22.98 31.64
CA SER A 254 12.39 -24.28 31.05
C SER A 254 13.90 -24.57 31.13
N ILE A 255 14.76 -23.56 30.94
CA ILE A 255 16.22 -23.70 31.18
C ILE A 255 16.50 -24.04 32.64
N ILE A 256 15.88 -23.34 33.59
CA ILE A 256 16.04 -23.61 35.03
C ILE A 256 15.60 -25.03 35.38
N ALA A 257 14.47 -25.50 34.85
CA ALA A 257 13.97 -26.84 35.09
C ALA A 257 14.93 -27.93 34.56
N VAL A 258 15.52 -27.72 33.38
CA VAL A 258 16.54 -28.64 32.82
C VAL A 258 17.80 -28.65 33.68
N LEU A 259 18.28 -27.49 34.12
CA LEU A 259 19.43 -27.39 35.01
C LEU A 259 19.18 -28.09 36.36
N LEU A 260 18.00 -27.89 36.96
CA LEU A 260 17.57 -28.59 38.18
C LEU A 260 17.50 -30.11 37.98
N ALA A 261 16.97 -30.58 36.85
CA ALA A 261 16.92 -32.01 36.54
C ALA A 261 18.33 -32.61 36.38
N LEU A 262 19.24 -31.88 35.73
CA LEU A 262 20.64 -32.28 35.58
C LEU A 262 21.36 -32.34 36.93
N THR A 263 21.23 -31.32 37.79
CA THR A 263 21.87 -31.31 39.11
C THR A 263 21.34 -32.42 40.00
N LEU A 264 20.02 -32.66 40.01
CA LEU A 264 19.43 -33.79 40.74
C LEU A 264 19.94 -35.14 40.24
N ASN A 265 20.10 -35.32 38.92
CA ASN A 265 20.66 -36.56 38.36
C ASN A 265 22.14 -36.75 38.70
N VAL A 266 22.95 -35.67 38.69
CA VAL A 266 24.36 -35.73 39.11
C VAL A 266 24.47 -36.07 40.58
N LEU A 267 23.68 -35.44 41.45
CA LEU A 267 23.66 -35.74 42.88
C LEU A 267 23.29 -37.21 43.16
N ARG A 268 22.30 -37.74 42.42
CA ARG A 268 21.94 -39.17 42.46
C ARG A 268 23.06 -40.08 41.96
N PHE A 269 23.74 -39.71 40.88
CA PHE A 269 24.86 -40.49 40.33
C PHE A 269 26.03 -40.62 41.33
N PHE A 270 26.29 -39.57 42.09
CA PHE A 270 27.33 -39.55 43.12
C PHE A 270 26.87 -40.02 44.51
N ASN A 271 25.64 -40.56 44.64
CA ASN A 271 25.04 -40.97 45.92
C ASN A 271 25.13 -39.89 47.02
N LEU A 272 25.08 -38.61 46.63
CA LEU A 272 25.10 -37.50 47.59
C LEU A 272 23.73 -37.32 48.28
N PHE A 273 22.69 -37.98 47.76
CA PHE A 273 21.39 -38.28 48.38
C PHE A 273 20.75 -39.50 47.70
#